data_AF-A0A450WD95-F1
#
_entry.id   AF-A0A450WD95-F1
#
_cell.length_a   1.000
_cell.length_b   1.000
_cell.length_c   1.000
_cell.angle_alpha   90.00
_cell.angle_beta   90.00
_cell.angle_gamma   90.00
#
_symmetry.space_group_name_H-M   'P 1'
#
loop_
_entity.id
_entity.type
_entity.pdbx_description
1 polymer ?
#
loop_
_entity_poly.entity_id
_entity_poly.type
_entity_poly.pdbx_seq_one_letter_code
_entity_poly.pdbx_strand_id
1 'polypeptide(L)'
;MTRSATQKLSPHLTQNITRIAAQATPMARVLCDIVGGMSKRLTEERLRLGLTHEEFANRLGLDPSEQAHREAGEVMPTPEHLTRLAKLGVDIGYVITGDAKARDERLFLGQYRASDAPVRYSLDHLLDTVSQPDLAA
;
A
#
# COMPACT_ATOMS: atom_id res chain seq x y z
N MET A 1 4.03 -54.15 8.75
CA MET A 1 4.49 -53.52 7.49
C MET A 1 3.31 -52.83 6.82
N THR A 2 3.05 -51.56 7.15
CA THR A 2 1.97 -50.76 6.53
C THR A 2 2.61 -49.72 5.62
N ARG A 3 2.63 -49.99 4.30
CA ARG A 3 3.04 -49.00 3.29
C ARG A 3 1.85 -48.10 3.00
N SER A 4 1.85 -46.90 3.57
CA SER A 4 0.90 -45.84 3.20
C SER A 4 1.27 -45.31 1.82
N ALA A 5 0.41 -45.56 0.84
CA ALA A 5 0.58 -45.10 -0.53
C ALA A 5 0.07 -43.66 -0.65
N THR A 6 0.98 -42.71 -0.81
CA THR A 6 0.66 -41.35 -1.24
C THR A 6 0.22 -41.40 -2.70
N GLN A 7 -1.09 -41.54 -2.94
CA GLN A 7 -1.67 -41.44 -4.27
C GLN A 7 -1.46 -40.01 -4.79
N LYS A 8 -0.49 -39.85 -5.71
CA LYS A 8 -0.20 -38.57 -6.35
C LYS A 8 -1.43 -38.12 -7.15
N LEU A 9 -1.93 -36.93 -6.84
CA LEU A 9 -3.01 -36.27 -7.55
C LEU A 9 -2.71 -36.20 -9.05
N SER A 10 -3.70 -36.47 -9.90
CA SER A 10 -3.50 -36.51 -11.35
C SER A 10 -3.16 -35.11 -11.90
N PRO A 11 -2.40 -35.01 -13.01
CA PRO A 11 -1.94 -33.72 -13.55
C PRO A 11 -3.10 -32.75 -13.85
N HIS A 12 -4.24 -33.28 -14.30
CA HIS A 12 -5.45 -32.51 -14.57
C HIS A 12 -6.15 -32.05 -13.28
N LEU A 13 -6.09 -32.84 -12.19
CA LEU A 13 -6.58 -32.38 -10.88
C LEU A 13 -5.70 -31.25 -10.34
N THR A 14 -4.38 -31.39 -10.47
CA THR A 14 -3.42 -30.36 -10.08
C THR A 14 -3.62 -29.09 -10.90
N GLN A 15 -3.78 -29.19 -12.23
CA GLN A 15 -4.09 -28.04 -13.09
C GLN A 15 -5.45 -27.40 -12.75
N ASN A 16 -6.47 -28.20 -12.45
CA ASN A 16 -7.78 -27.67 -12.04
C ASN A 16 -7.70 -26.93 -10.70
N ILE A 17 -6.99 -27.48 -9.71
CA ILE A 17 -6.76 -26.81 -8.42
C ILE A 17 -5.97 -25.51 -8.62
N THR A 18 -4.91 -25.53 -9.43
CA THR A 18 -4.13 -24.32 -9.75
C THR A 18 -4.97 -23.28 -10.48
N ARG A 19 -5.84 -23.68 -11.42
CA ARG A 19 -6.74 -22.78 -12.15
C ARG A 19 -7.80 -22.18 -11.24
N ILE A 20 -8.39 -22.97 -10.35
CA ILE A 20 -9.38 -22.53 -9.35
C ILE A 20 -8.72 -21.61 -8.31
N ALA A 21 -7.48 -21.86 -7.90
CA ALA A 21 -6.73 -20.98 -7.01
C ALA A 21 -6.33 -19.65 -7.69
N ALA A 22 -5.99 -19.67 -8.98
CA ALA A 22 -5.72 -18.46 -9.77
C ALA A 22 -6.99 -17.65 -10.10
N GLN A 23 -8.14 -18.32 -10.16
CA GLN A 23 -9.48 -17.73 -10.33
C GLN A 23 -10.21 -17.51 -9.00
N ALA A 24 -9.57 -17.82 -7.85
CA ALA A 24 -10.15 -17.63 -6.53
C ALA A 24 -10.43 -16.13 -6.36
N THR A 25 -11.73 -15.85 -6.37
CA THR A 25 -12.46 -14.58 -6.37
C THR A 25 -11.64 -13.32 -6.06
N PRO A 26 -11.75 -12.23 -6.88
CA PRO A 26 -11.15 -10.93 -6.54
C PRO A 26 -11.58 -10.43 -5.15
N MET A 27 -12.76 -10.81 -4.66
CA MET A 27 -13.24 -10.51 -3.30
C MET A 27 -12.35 -11.05 -2.18
N ALA A 28 -11.77 -12.26 -2.29
CA ALA A 28 -10.92 -12.81 -1.24
C ALA A 28 -9.59 -12.04 -1.13
N ARG A 29 -9.06 -11.61 -2.28
CA ARG A 29 -7.89 -10.73 -2.35
C ARG A 29 -8.20 -9.33 -1.79
N VAL A 30 -9.33 -8.76 -2.19
CA VAL A 30 -9.84 -7.49 -1.67
C VAL A 30 -10.03 -7.55 -0.15
N LEU A 31 -10.58 -8.63 0.41
CA LEU A 31 -10.73 -8.79 1.87
C LEU A 31 -9.38 -8.85 2.59
N CYS A 32 -8.39 -9.56 2.04
CA CYS A 32 -7.06 -9.65 2.63
C CYS A 32 -6.31 -8.29 2.56
N ASP A 33 -6.42 -7.61 1.42
CA ASP A 33 -5.80 -6.30 1.18
C ASP A 33 -6.47 -5.19 2.01
N ILE A 34 -7.77 -5.29 2.25
CA ILE A 34 -8.57 -4.33 3.02
C ILE A 34 -8.39 -4.55 4.53
N VAL A 35 -8.53 -5.77 5.06
CA VAL A 35 -8.52 -5.97 6.51
C VAL A 35 -7.11 -6.16 7.06
N GLY A 36 -6.27 -6.96 6.39
CA GLY A 36 -4.89 -7.22 6.82
C GLY A 36 -3.88 -6.22 6.25
N GLY A 37 -4.06 -5.82 4.99
CA GLY A 37 -3.15 -4.90 4.30
C GLY A 37 -3.26 -3.46 4.80
N MET A 38 -4.47 -2.94 5.06
CA MET A 38 -4.65 -1.54 5.44
C MET A 38 -4.03 -1.21 6.79
N SER A 39 -4.19 -2.09 7.78
CA SER A 39 -3.71 -1.89 9.15
C SER A 39 -2.18 -1.80 9.17
N LYS A 40 -1.50 -2.68 8.44
CA LYS A 40 -0.05 -2.61 8.26
C LYS A 40 0.39 -1.30 7.60
N ARG A 41 -0.30 -0.88 6.54
CA ARG A 41 0.03 0.37 5.82
C ARG A 41 -0.26 1.62 6.65
N LEU A 42 -1.25 1.56 7.54
CA LEU A 42 -1.52 2.62 8.52
C LEU A 42 -0.34 2.77 9.50
N THR A 43 0.21 1.65 9.98
CA THR A 43 1.42 1.63 10.80
C THR A 43 2.63 2.18 10.04
N GLU A 44 2.81 1.79 8.77
CA GLU A 44 3.89 2.31 7.92
C GLU A 44 3.79 3.84 7.74
N GLU A 45 2.59 4.36 7.53
CA GLU A 45 2.37 5.81 7.41
C GLU A 45 2.58 6.55 8.74
N ARG A 46 2.17 5.98 9.87
CA ARG A 46 2.50 6.54 11.19
C ARG A 46 4.01 6.65 11.40
N LEU A 47 4.74 5.57 11.10
CA LEU A 47 6.19 5.54 11.21
C LEU A 47 6.86 6.52 10.25
N ARG A 48 6.33 6.69 9.02
CA ARG A 48 6.80 7.69 8.06
C ARG A 48 6.69 9.12 8.60
N LEU A 49 5.65 9.41 9.37
CA LEU A 49 5.48 10.71 10.02
C LEU A 49 6.37 10.88 11.27
N GLY A 50 7.14 9.86 11.65
CA GLY A 50 8.00 9.89 12.83
C GLY A 50 7.24 9.91 14.15
N LEU A 51 5.96 9.47 14.15
CA LEU A 51 5.09 9.57 15.31
C LEU A 51 5.09 8.27 16.12
N THR A 52 5.16 8.40 17.43
CA THR A 52 4.86 7.31 18.35
C THR A 52 3.36 6.97 18.32
N HIS A 53 3.00 5.82 18.87
CA HIS A 53 1.61 5.37 18.93
C HIS A 53 0.72 6.35 19.69
N GLU A 54 1.20 6.84 20.84
CA GLU A 54 0.49 7.82 21.67
C GLU A 54 0.35 9.18 20.98
N GLU A 55 1.42 9.69 20.37
CA GLU A 55 1.35 10.96 19.63
C GLU A 55 0.38 10.88 18.44
N PHE A 56 0.32 9.73 17.76
CA PHE A 56 -0.58 9.52 16.65
C PHE A 56 -2.05 9.52 17.11
N ALA A 57 -2.37 8.78 18.17
CA ALA A 57 -3.70 8.77 18.77
C ALA A 57 -4.12 10.16 19.28
N ASN A 58 -3.23 10.84 20.00
CA ASN A 58 -3.46 12.19 20.53
C ASN A 58 -3.77 13.20 19.41
N ARG A 59 -3.02 13.15 18.30
CA ARG A 59 -3.28 14.03 17.15
C ARG A 59 -4.59 13.72 16.41
N LEU A 60 -5.11 12.51 16.56
CA LEU A 60 -6.41 12.09 16.02
C LEU A 60 -7.58 12.35 16.99
N GLY A 61 -7.27 12.77 18.23
CA GLY A 61 -8.24 12.94 19.31
C GLY A 61 -8.86 11.63 19.75
N LEU A 62 -8.07 10.56 19.78
CA LEU A 62 -8.47 9.20 20.15
C LEU A 62 -7.68 8.70 21.35
N ASP A 63 -8.21 7.70 22.04
CA ASP A 63 -7.42 6.98 23.04
C ASP A 63 -6.33 6.13 22.36
N PRO A 64 -5.11 6.01 22.94
CA PRO A 64 -4.06 5.15 22.39
C PRO A 64 -4.50 3.70 22.14
N SER A 65 -5.38 3.14 22.98
CA SER A 65 -5.93 1.79 22.78
C SER A 65 -6.83 1.71 21.54
N GLU A 66 -7.68 2.71 21.31
CA GLU A 66 -8.55 2.78 20.12
C GLU A 66 -7.73 2.79 18.83
N GLN A 67 -6.64 3.56 18.83
CA GLN A 67 -5.72 3.59 17.69
C GLN A 67 -4.95 2.26 17.53
N ALA A 68 -4.62 1.58 18.64
CA ALA A 68 -3.94 0.28 18.62
C ALA A 68 -4.81 -0.80 17.96
N HIS A 69 -6.10 -0.86 18.30
CA HIS A 69 -7.04 -1.82 17.70
C HIS A 69 -7.17 -1.65 16.18
N ARG A 70 -6.98 -0.43 15.66
CA ARG A 70 -6.98 -0.18 14.20
C ARG A 70 -5.69 -0.59 13.53
N GLU A 71 -4.54 -0.26 14.12
CA GLU A 71 -3.24 -0.71 13.61
C GLU A 71 -3.08 -2.23 13.68
N ALA A 72 -3.79 -2.90 14.61
CA ALA A 72 -3.90 -4.36 14.68
C ALA A 72 -4.91 -4.97 13.68
N GLY A 73 -5.76 -4.15 13.04
CA GLY A 73 -6.80 -4.60 12.11
C GLY A 73 -8.03 -5.23 12.77
N GLU A 74 -8.20 -5.03 14.07
CA GLU A 74 -9.37 -5.51 14.82
C GLU A 74 -10.61 -4.63 14.55
N VAL A 75 -10.39 -3.34 14.27
CA VAL A 75 -11.45 -2.38 13.95
C VAL A 75 -11.13 -1.64 12.65
N MET A 76 -12.08 -1.64 11.73
CA MET A 76 -11.93 -0.96 10.44
C MET A 76 -12.05 0.57 10.60
N PRO A 77 -11.26 1.35 9.83
CA PRO A 77 -11.34 2.79 9.90
C PRO A 77 -12.62 3.35 9.27
N THR A 78 -13.33 4.20 10.00
CA THR A 78 -14.49 4.93 9.49
C THR A 78 -14.08 6.05 8.52
N PRO A 79 -14.96 6.51 7.61
CA PRO A 79 -14.66 7.63 6.72
C PRO A 79 -14.26 8.92 7.46
N GLU A 80 -14.89 9.19 8.60
CA GLU A 80 -14.53 10.33 9.45
C GLU A 80 -13.08 10.21 9.95
N HIS A 81 -12.67 9.01 10.38
CA HIS A 81 -11.31 8.77 10.82
C HIS A 81 -10.31 8.87 9.67
N LEU A 82 -10.63 8.33 8.48
CA LEU A 82 -9.79 8.50 7.29
C LEU A 82 -9.60 9.99 6.95
N THR A 83 -10.62 10.81 7.17
CA THR A 83 -10.53 12.27 6.99
C THR A 83 -9.60 12.92 8.00
N ARG A 84 -9.62 12.50 9.27
CA ARG A 84 -8.68 12.98 10.30
C ARG A 84 -7.25 12.57 10.00
N LEU A 85 -7.04 11.32 9.57
CA LEU A 85 -5.76 10.81 9.13
C LEU A 85 -5.20 11.63 7.95
N ALA A 86 -6.03 11.93 6.94
CA ALA A 86 -5.61 12.76 5.81
C ALA A 86 -5.12 14.14 6.24
N LYS A 87 -5.83 14.79 7.18
CA LYS A 87 -5.43 16.09 7.74
C LYS A 87 -4.11 16.02 8.51
N LEU A 88 -3.80 14.87 9.11
CA LEU A 88 -2.54 14.61 9.80
C LEU A 88 -1.37 14.35 8.83
N GLY A 89 -1.64 14.24 7.53
CA GLY A 89 -0.63 14.01 6.49
C GLY A 89 -0.41 12.54 6.15
N VAL A 90 -1.33 11.65 6.56
CA VAL A 90 -1.33 10.23 6.17
C VAL A 90 -1.81 10.10 4.72
N ASP A 91 -1.13 9.28 3.94
CA ASP A 91 -1.54 8.96 2.57
C ASP A 91 -2.68 7.92 2.56
N ILE A 92 -3.92 8.40 2.57
CA ILE A 92 -5.11 7.53 2.53
C ILE A 92 -5.18 6.70 1.26
N GLY A 93 -4.69 7.24 0.14
CA GLY A 93 -4.62 6.50 -1.12
C GLY A 93 -3.76 5.25 -0.94
N TYR A 94 -2.55 5.41 -0.41
CA TYR A 94 -1.66 4.31 -0.11
C TYR A 94 -2.24 3.33 0.92
N VAL A 95 -2.82 3.84 2.01
CA VAL A 95 -3.42 2.98 3.04
C VAL A 95 -4.50 2.07 2.45
N ILE A 96 -5.36 2.59 1.57
CA ILE A 96 -6.45 1.81 0.95
C ILE A 96 -5.94 0.91 -0.18
N THR A 97 -5.11 1.42 -1.09
CA THR A 97 -4.75 0.73 -2.34
C THR A 97 -3.49 -0.13 -2.22
N GLY A 98 -2.60 0.20 -1.28
CA GLY A 98 -1.27 -0.38 -1.18
C GLY A 98 -0.30 0.02 -2.29
N ASP A 99 -0.68 0.95 -3.16
CA ASP A 99 0.17 1.41 -4.25
C ASP A 99 1.08 2.56 -3.80
N ALA A 100 2.30 2.21 -3.37
CA ALA A 100 3.31 3.19 -2.98
C ALA A 100 3.82 4.02 -4.17
N LYS A 101 3.75 3.49 -5.40
CA LYS A 101 4.25 4.22 -6.59
C LYS A 101 3.39 5.44 -6.85
N ALA A 102 2.08 5.30 -6.69
CA ALA A 102 1.14 6.41 -6.80
C ALA A 102 1.43 7.54 -5.78
N ARG A 103 1.96 7.21 -4.60
CA ARG A 103 2.40 8.21 -3.61
C ARG A 103 3.62 8.98 -4.09
N ASP A 104 4.68 8.26 -4.46
CA ASP A 104 5.95 8.87 -4.82
C ASP A 104 5.80 9.75 -6.06
N GLU A 105 5.00 9.29 -7.04
CA GLU A 105 4.60 10.09 -8.20
C GLU A 105 3.86 11.37 -7.79
N ARG A 106 2.87 11.28 -6.88
CA ARG A 106 2.13 12.46 -6.41
C ARG A 106 3.02 13.47 -5.69
N LEU A 107 3.97 13.01 -4.86
CA LEU A 107 4.93 13.88 -4.18
C LEU A 107 5.84 14.58 -5.20
N PHE A 108 6.37 13.83 -6.15
CA PHE A 108 7.20 14.37 -7.23
C PHE A 108 6.44 15.43 -8.05
N LEU A 109 5.21 15.11 -8.49
CA LEU A 109 4.39 16.04 -9.27
C LEU A 109 4.02 17.31 -8.46
N GLY A 110 3.79 17.17 -7.16
CA GLY A 110 3.56 18.31 -6.26
C GLY A 110 4.77 19.25 -6.21
N GLN A 111 5.96 18.69 -6.00
CA GLN A 111 7.23 19.44 -5.98
C GLN A 111 7.52 20.08 -7.33
N TYR A 112 7.32 19.35 -8.42
CA TYR A 112 7.49 19.85 -9.79
C TYR A 112 6.57 21.06 -10.05
N ARG A 113 5.28 20.98 -9.70
CA ARG A 113 4.32 22.07 -9.89
C ARG A 113 4.62 23.30 -9.03
N ALA A 114 5.15 23.10 -7.82
CA ALA A 114 5.53 24.19 -6.91
C ALA A 114 6.88 24.85 -7.28
N SER A 115 7.67 24.22 -8.15
CA SER A 115 9.00 24.70 -8.53
C SER A 115 8.93 25.81 -9.58
N ASP A 116 9.94 26.69 -9.57
CA ASP A 116 10.06 27.78 -10.54
C ASP A 116 10.41 27.26 -11.95
N ALA A 117 10.21 28.12 -12.96
CA ALA A 117 10.43 27.74 -14.37
C ALA A 117 11.84 27.19 -14.68
N PRO A 118 12.95 27.73 -14.11
CA PRO A 118 14.28 27.17 -14.35
C PRO A 118 14.45 25.74 -13.81
N VAL A 119 13.89 25.45 -12.63
CA VAL A 119 13.97 24.14 -12.00
C VAL A 119 13.17 23.11 -12.80
N ARG A 120 11.96 23.49 -13.26
CA ARG A 120 11.16 22.64 -14.14
C ARG A 120 11.86 22.34 -15.46
N TYR A 121 12.46 23.36 -16.09
CA TYR A 121 13.23 23.19 -17.32
C TYR A 121 14.42 22.23 -17.15
N SER A 122 15.18 22.35 -16.06
CA SER A 122 16.28 21.43 -15.76
C SER A 122 15.79 19.99 -15.55
N LEU A 123 14.67 19.81 -14.83
CA LEU A 123 14.06 18.50 -14.62
C LEU A 123 13.57 17.88 -15.94
N ASP A 124 12.89 18.66 -16.78
CA ASP A 124 12.43 18.20 -18.09
C ASP A 124 13.61 17.74 -18.96
N HIS A 125 14.70 18.52 -18.97
CA HIS A 125 15.89 18.19 -19.76
C HIS A 125 16.63 16.94 -19.23
N LEU A 126 16.74 16.79 -17.91
CA LEU A 126 17.31 15.59 -17.30
C LEU A 126 16.46 14.35 -17.60
N LEU A 127 15.14 14.45 -17.48
CA LEU A 127 14.22 13.35 -17.78
C LEU A 127 14.29 12.96 -19.26
N ASP A 128 14.37 13.92 -20.17
CA ASP A 128 14.57 13.66 -21.61
C ASP A 128 15.89 12.90 -21.87
N THR A 129 16.97 13.34 -21.20
CA THR A 129 18.30 12.70 -21.31
C THR A 129 18.30 11.25 -20.79
N VAL A 130 17.60 10.98 -19.69
CA VAL A 130 17.54 9.63 -19.08
C VAL A 130 16.51 8.72 -19.78
N SER A 131 15.48 9.31 -20.41
CA SER A 131 14.43 8.58 -21.11
C SER A 131 14.79 8.22 -22.55
N GLN A 132 15.89 8.77 -23.08
CA GLN A 132 16.53 8.28 -24.31
C GLN A 132 17.51 7.17 -23.91
N PRO A 133 17.15 5.87 -24.04
CA PRO A 133 18.13 4.81 -23.85
C PRO A 133 19.11 4.91 -25.02
N ASP A 134 20.29 5.43 -24.72
CA ASP A 134 21.53 5.31 -25.49
C ASP A 134 21.34 5.04 -27.01
N LEU A 135 21.17 6.12 -27.79
CA LEU A 135 21.33 6.06 -29.25
C LEU A 135 22.82 6.06 -29.66
N ALA A 136 23.73 5.62 -28.79
CA ALA A 136 25.16 5.61 -29.07
C ALA A 136 25.89 4.36 -28.53
N ALA A 137 25.65 3.20 -29.13
CA ALA A 137 26.70 2.22 -29.46
C ALA A 137 26.22 1.17 -30.47
#